data_AF-A0A5J4P8R1-F1
#
_entry.id   AF-A0A5J4P8R1-F1
#
_cell.length_a   1.000
_cell.length_b   1.000
_cell.length_c   1.000
_cell.angle_alpha   90.00
_cell.angle_beta   90.00
_cell.angle_gamma   90.00
#
_symmetry.space_group_name_H-M   'P 1'
#
loop_
_entity.id
_entity.type
_entity.pdbx_description
1 polymer ?
#
loop_
_entity_poly.entity_id
_entity_poly.type
_entity_poly.pdbx_seq_one_letter_code
_entity_poly.pdbx_strand_id
1 'polypeptide(L)' 'AHPYSSWERGVNEYTNGLIRQYILKGTDLEVYTDDFIKLVQNKINRRRERKTLLSDTF' A
#
# COMPACT_ATOMS: atom_id res chain seq x y z
N ALA A 1 -12.92 20.85 9.81
CA ALA A 1 -11.75 19.96 9.94
C ALA A 1 -12.26 18.53 9.88
N HIS A 2 -11.86 17.73 8.89
CA HIS A 2 -12.23 16.32 8.84
C HIS A 2 -11.51 15.60 9.99
N PRO A 3 -12.24 15.01 10.96
CA PRO A 3 -11.61 14.25 12.02
C PRO A 3 -11.00 13.00 11.39
N TYR A 4 -9.67 13.00 11.27
CA TYR A 4 -8.89 11.81 10.89
C TYR A 4 -9.32 10.70 11.82
N SER A 5 -10.10 9.80 11.28
CA SER A 5 -10.82 8.86 12.10
C SER A 5 -9.90 7.70 12.43
N SER A 6 -9.96 7.17 13.65
CA SER A 6 -8.97 6.21 14.16
C SER A 6 -8.77 4.98 13.27
N TRP A 7 -9.78 4.63 12.45
CA TRP A 7 -9.75 3.53 11.48
C TRP A 7 -8.91 3.81 10.21
N GLU A 8 -8.70 5.08 9.83
CA GLU A 8 -7.90 5.44 8.66
C GLU A 8 -6.41 5.17 8.89
N ARG A 9 -5.95 5.26 10.14
CA ARG A 9 -4.56 4.95 10.50
C ARG A 9 -4.22 3.47 10.26
N GLY A 10 -5.12 2.55 10.60
CA GLY A 10 -4.87 1.11 10.41
C GLY A 10 -4.64 0.74 8.95
N VAL A 11 -5.39 1.36 8.03
CA VAL A 11 -5.25 1.13 6.58
C VAL A 11 -3.94 1.76 6.05
N ASN A 12 -3.60 2.97 6.50
CA ASN A 12 -2.34 3.62 6.13
C ASN A 12 -1.13 2.86 6.65
N GLU A 13 -1.17 2.32 7.88
CA GLU A 13 -0.09 1.51 8.44
C GLU A 13 0.10 0.20 7.70
N TYR A 14 -0.99 -0.48 7.35
CA TYR A 14 -0.96 -1.69 6.52
C TYR A 14 -0.34 -1.42 5.15
N THR A 15 -0.76 -0.32 4.51
CA THR A 15 -0.26 0.09 3.18
C THR A 15 1.23 0.47 3.24
N ASN A 16 1.63 1.23 4.25
CA ASN A 16 3.03 1.59 4.49
C ASN A 16 3.89 0.35 4.77
N GLY A 17 3.36 -0.66 5.45
CA GLY A 17 4.02 -1.94 5.66
C GLY A 17 4.30 -2.67 4.34
N LEU A 18 3.34 -2.65 3.40
CA LEU A 18 3.52 -3.24 2.08
C LEU A 18 4.52 -2.47 1.22
N ILE A 19 4.48 -1.14 1.23
CA ILE A 19 5.44 -0.29 0.51
C ILE A 19 6.86 -0.56 1.02
N ARG A 20 7.06 -0.71 2.34
CA ARG A 20 8.37 -1.01 2.95
C ARG A 20 8.98 -2.35 2.53
N GLN A 21 8.20 -3.28 1.95
CA GLN A 21 8.74 -4.52 1.38
C GLN A 21 9.45 -4.28 0.03
N TYR A 22 9.19 -3.13 -0.61
CA TYR A 22 9.68 -2.80 -1.94
C TYR A 22 10.61 -1.57 -1.93
N ILE A 23 10.33 -0.60 -1.08
CA ILE A 23 11.06 0.66 -0.97
C ILE A 23 11.63 0.73 0.45
N LEU A 24 12.96 0.74 0.56
CA LEU A 24 13.62 0.86 1.85
C LEU A 24 13.32 2.24 2.47
N LYS A 25 13.21 2.27 3.79
CA LYS A 25 12.95 3.52 4.51
C LYS A 25 14.18 4.42 4.40
N GLY A 26 14.00 5.65 3.93
CA GLY A 26 15.07 6.65 3.81
C GLY A 26 15.78 6.64 2.46
N THR A 27 15.35 5.80 1.51
CA THR A 27 15.76 5.93 0.11
C THR A 27 14.95 7.02 -0.57
N ASP A 28 15.62 7.82 -1.40
CA ASP A 28 14.93 8.77 -2.26
C ASP A 28 14.06 8.02 -3.29
N LEU A 29 12.83 8.48 -3.46
CA LEU A 29 11.88 7.90 -4.40
C LEU A 29 12.30 8.15 -5.85
N GLU A 30 13.09 9.21 -6.10
CA GLU A 30 13.63 9.55 -7.42
C GLU A 30 14.65 8.51 -7.94
N VAL A 31 15.20 7.67 -7.06
CA VAL A 31 16.10 6.58 -7.45
C VAL A 31 15.34 5.45 -8.17
N TYR A 32 14.03 5.37 -7.96
CA TYR A 32 13.20 4.36 -8.58
C TYR A 32 12.59 4.88 -9.87
N THR A 33 12.65 4.09 -10.93
CA THR A 33 11.99 4.41 -12.18
C THR A 33 10.47 4.37 -12.03
N ASP A 34 9.76 5.15 -12.84
CA ASP A 34 8.30 5.13 -12.90
C ASP A 34 7.73 3.73 -13.11
N ASP A 35 8.42 2.90 -13.89
CA ASP A 35 8.03 1.50 -14.14
C ASP A 35 8.16 0.63 -12.89
N PHE A 36 9.19 0.85 -12.08
CA PHE A 36 9.31 0.18 -10.79
C PHE A 36 8.17 0.60 -9.85
N ILE A 37 7.86 1.90 -9.79
CA ILE A 37 6.76 2.42 -8.97
C ILE A 37 5.42 1.80 -9.41
N LYS A 38 5.14 1.75 -10.72
CA LYS A 38 3.95 1.10 -11.28
C LYS A 38 3.91 -0.40 -10.96
N LEU A 39 5.04 -1.09 -11.02
CA LEU A 39 5.12 -2.51 -10.66
C LEU A 39 4.77 -2.73 -9.19
N VAL A 40 5.31 -1.91 -8.29
CA VAL A 40 5.01 -1.96 -6.85
C VAL A 40 3.54 -1.66 -6.59
N GLN A 41 2.98 -0.61 -7.20
CA GLN A 41 1.56 -0.28 -7.11
C GLN A 41 0.68 -1.44 -7.57
N ASN A 42 0.97 -2.04 -8.73
CA ASN A 42 0.23 -3.19 -9.26
C ASN A 42 0.30 -4.40 -8.32
N LYS A 43 1.45 -4.68 -7.71
CA LYS A 43 1.61 -5.77 -6.73
C LYS A 43 0.81 -5.53 -5.45
N ILE A 44 0.77 -4.30 -4.97
CA ILE A 44 0.00 -3.92 -3.78
C ILE A 44 -1.50 -4.02 -4.08
N ASN A 45 -1.96 -3.46 -5.19
CA ASN A 45 -3.37 -3.47 -5.61
C ASN A 45 -3.90 -4.90 -5.81
N ARG A 46 -3.17 -5.75 -6.55
CA ARG A 46 -3.55 -7.17 -6.74
C ARG A 46 -3.62 -7.96 -5.43
N ARG A 47 -2.78 -7.63 -4.43
CA ARG A 47 -2.86 -8.26 -3.10
C ARG A 47 -4.10 -7.80 -2.34
N ARG A 48 -4.46 -6.53 -2.44
CA ARG A 48 -5.65 -5.97 -1.80
C ARG A 48 -6.91 -6.60 -2.36
N GLU A 49 -7.05 -6.63 -3.69
CA GLU A 49 -8.19 -7.25 -4.39
C GLU A 49 -8.42 -8.69 -3.93
N ARG A 50 -7.37 -9.51 -3.82
CA ARG A 50 -7.50 -10.89 -3.31
C ARG A 50 -7.98 -10.98 -1.87
N LYS A 51 -7.65 -10.00 -1.02
CA LYS A 51 -8.15 -9.97 0.36
C LYS A 51 -9.61 -9.54 0.43
N THR A 52 -10.01 -8.53 -0.36
CA THR A 52 -11.40 -8.07 -0.40
C THR A 52 -12.32 -9.16 -0.94
N LEU A 53 -11.92 -9.82 -2.04
CA LEU A 53 -12.71 -10.93 -2.61
C LEU A 53 -12.89 -12.10 -1.62
N LEU A 54 -11.92 -12.34 -0.74
CA LEU A 54 -12.03 -13.38 0.29
C LEU A 54 -12.93 -12.96 1.47
N SER A 55 -12.98 -11.67 1.81
CA SER A 55 -13.83 -11.15 2.88
C SER A 55 -15.30 -11.02 2.48
N ASP A 56 -15.57 -10.87 1.19
CA ASP A 56 -16.93 -10.67 0.66
C ASP A 56 -17.65 -12.00 0.35
N THR A 57 -17.01 -13.15 0.61
CA THR A 57 -17.52 -14.50 0.31
C THR A 57 -18.14 -15.21 1.55
N PHE A 58 -18.30 -14.52 2.69
CA PHE A 58 -18.90 -15.10 3.92
C PHE A 58 -19.92 -14.15 4.56
#